data_AF-A0AAE0D1V8-F1
#
_entry.id   AF-A0AAE0D1V8-F1
#
_cell.length_a   1.000
_cell.length_b   1.000
_cell.length_c   1.000
_cell.angle_alpha   90.00
_cell.angle_beta   90.00
_cell.angle_gamma   90.00
#
_symmetry.space_group_name_H-M   'P 1'
#
loop_
_entity.id
_entity.type
_entity.pdbx_description
1 polymer ?
#
loop_
_entity_poly.entity_id
_entity_poly.type
_entity_poly.pdbx_seq_one_letter_code
_entity_poly.pdbx_strand_id
1 'polypeptide(L)'
;MRVAYLALAAAAAVVAHPDHTRHNCCVQYEEGRPWLYDQDLTVNTCKDYFGNRGTVDSGTCLQKPGISIDGSEFELYSQMEAYDNMGYTVDLVGAGYRGSC
;
A
#
# COMPACT_ATOMS: atom_id res chain seq x y z
N MET A 1 59.47 7.35 11.04
CA MET A 1 58.59 7.55 9.87
C MET A 1 57.23 6.97 10.23
N ARG A 2 56.19 7.81 10.34
CA ARG A 2 54.84 7.39 10.77
C ARG A 2 54.04 6.96 9.54
N VAL A 3 53.62 5.70 9.50
CA VAL A 3 52.74 5.17 8.46
C VAL A 3 51.31 5.56 8.83
N ALA A 4 50.70 6.45 8.04
CA ALA A 4 49.30 6.83 8.19
C ALA A 4 48.44 5.88 7.34
N TYR A 5 47.66 5.02 8.01
CA TYR A 5 46.61 4.23 7.36
C TYR A 5 45.33 5.07 7.30
N LEU A 6 44.99 5.56 6.10
CA LEU A 6 43.68 6.13 5.82
C LEU A 6 42.69 4.97 5.60
N ALA A 7 41.91 4.65 6.63
CA ALA A 7 40.76 3.77 6.49
C ALA A 7 39.61 4.57 5.85
N LEU A 8 39.33 4.32 4.57
CA LEU A 8 38.09 4.78 3.94
C LEU A 8 36.93 3.91 4.45
N ALA A 9 36.05 4.50 5.25
CA ALA A 9 34.77 3.91 5.59
C ALA A 9 33.81 4.08 4.39
N ALA A 10 33.50 2.99 3.69
CA ALA A 10 32.46 2.99 2.68
C ALA A 10 31.08 2.96 3.38
N ALA A 11 30.42 4.11 3.47
CA ALA A 11 29.02 4.18 3.87
C ALA A 11 28.16 3.68 2.71
N ALA A 12 27.64 2.44 2.81
CA ALA A 12 26.64 1.94 1.88
C ALA A 12 25.33 2.70 2.10
N ALA A 13 24.99 3.60 1.17
CA ALA A 13 23.66 4.18 1.11
C ALA A 13 22.68 3.09 0.67
N VAL A 14 21.95 2.51 1.64
CA VAL A 14 20.78 1.68 1.34
C VAL A 14 19.73 2.62 0.76
N VAL A 15 19.52 2.55 -0.56
CA VAL A 15 18.35 3.15 -1.19
C VAL A 15 17.14 2.42 -0.64
N ALA A 16 16.42 3.05 0.29
CA ALA A 16 15.16 2.53 0.79
C ALA A 16 14.16 2.53 -0.37
N HIS A 17 14.00 1.40 -1.04
CA HIS A 17 12.87 1.22 -1.94
C HIS A 17 11.59 1.33 -1.11
N PRO A 18 10.59 2.11 -1.56
CA PRO A 18 9.35 2.25 -0.84
C PRO A 18 8.73 0.85 -0.65
N ASP A 19 8.41 0.52 0.59
CA ASP A 19 7.82 -0.76 0.96
C ASP A 19 6.37 -0.82 0.47
N HIS A 20 6.18 -1.48 -0.67
CA HIS A 20 4.89 -1.69 -1.31
C HIS A 20 4.23 -3.01 -0.91
N THR A 21 4.71 -3.67 0.14
CA THR A 21 4.14 -4.95 0.58
C THR A 21 2.81 -4.79 1.30
N ARG A 22 2.45 -3.58 1.74
CA ARG A 22 1.21 -3.27 2.46
C ARG A 22 0.36 -2.31 1.65
N HIS A 23 -0.77 -2.79 1.17
CA HIS A 23 -1.73 -2.00 0.39
C HIS A 23 -2.89 -1.52 1.25
N ASN A 24 -3.46 -0.37 0.91
CA ASN A 24 -4.69 0.13 1.50
C ASN A 24 -5.54 0.87 0.46
N CYS A 25 -6.85 0.85 0.66
CA CYS A 25 -7.80 1.63 -0.11
C CYS A 25 -7.84 3.07 0.42
N CYS A 26 -8.03 4.00 -0.50
CA CYS A 26 -8.09 5.43 -0.23
C CYS A 26 -9.39 5.99 -0.80
N VAL A 27 -10.01 6.92 -0.07
CA VAL A 27 -11.27 7.54 -0.49
C VAL A 27 -11.17 9.05 -0.36
N GLN A 28 -11.68 9.78 -1.34
CA GLN A 28 -12.05 11.18 -1.21
C GLN A 28 -13.56 11.26 -0.95
N TYR A 29 -14.00 11.89 0.13
CA TYR A 29 -15.44 12.03 0.36
C TYR A 29 -16.10 13.06 -0.57
N GLU A 30 -15.31 13.97 -1.13
CA GLU A 30 -15.72 14.95 -2.14
C GLU A 30 -14.52 15.23 -3.07
N GLU A 31 -14.79 15.57 -4.33
CA GLU A 31 -13.72 15.92 -5.29
C GLU A 31 -12.87 17.10 -4.79
N GLY A 32 -11.55 16.94 -4.86
CA GLY A 32 -10.59 17.97 -4.45
C GLY A 32 -10.32 18.01 -2.94
N ARG A 33 -10.82 17.02 -2.18
CA ARG A 33 -10.50 16.84 -0.76
C ARG A 33 -9.26 15.97 -0.57
N PRO A 34 -8.69 15.94 0.64
CA PRO A 34 -7.63 14.98 0.95
C PRO A 34 -8.11 13.56 0.76
N TRP A 35 -7.24 12.71 0.21
CA TRP A 35 -7.43 11.27 0.25
C TRP A 35 -7.27 10.78 1.68
N LEU A 36 -8.20 9.94 2.11
CA LEU A 36 -8.20 9.38 3.46
C LEU A 36 -8.16 7.86 3.35
N TYR A 37 -7.38 7.26 4.23
CA TYR A 37 -7.34 5.81 4.38
C TYR A 37 -8.70 5.32 4.87
N ASP A 38 -9.28 4.36 4.15
CA ASP A 38 -10.51 3.68 4.54
C ASP A 38 -10.20 2.22 4.93
N GLN A 39 -10.26 1.95 6.23
CA GLN A 39 -9.90 0.66 6.78
C GLN A 39 -10.88 -0.45 6.39
N ASP A 40 -12.18 -0.17 6.42
CA ASP A 40 -13.19 -1.20 6.16
C ASP A 40 -13.15 -1.61 4.69
N LEU A 41 -13.05 -0.64 3.78
CA LEU A 41 -12.85 -0.88 2.36
C LEU A 41 -11.58 -1.71 2.10
N THR A 42 -10.49 -1.38 2.80
CA THR A 42 -9.21 -2.13 2.70
C THR A 42 -9.35 -3.57 3.13
N VAL A 43 -10.00 -3.80 4.28
CA VAL A 43 -10.16 -5.13 4.87
C VAL A 43 -11.05 -6.00 3.98
N ASN A 44 -12.14 -5.45 3.45
CA ASN A 44 -13.04 -6.18 2.55
C ASN A 44 -12.35 -6.50 1.23
N THR A 45 -11.74 -5.50 0.58
CA THR A 45 -10.99 -5.69 -0.69
C THR A 45 -9.93 -6.78 -0.54
N CYS A 46 -9.18 -6.76 0.57
CA CYS A 46 -8.14 -7.75 0.82
C CYS A 46 -8.71 -9.17 0.98
N LYS A 47 -9.82 -9.34 1.70
CA LYS A 47 -10.44 -10.64 1.94
C LYS A 47 -11.07 -11.21 0.67
N ASP A 48 -11.79 -10.38 -0.08
CA ASP A 48 -12.67 -10.84 -1.15
C ASP A 48 -11.90 -11.08 -2.46
N TYR A 49 -10.88 -10.26 -2.74
CA TYR A 49 -10.14 -10.32 -4.02
C TYR A 49 -8.69 -10.81 -3.87
N PHE A 50 -8.11 -10.68 -2.67
CA PHE A 50 -6.69 -10.96 -2.44
C PHE A 50 -6.42 -12.01 -1.36
N GLY A 51 -7.43 -12.69 -0.80
CA GLY A 51 -7.21 -13.65 0.30
C GLY A 51 -6.23 -14.80 -0.02
N ASN A 52 -6.02 -15.10 -1.31
CA ASN A 52 -4.99 -16.04 -1.77
C ASN A 52 -3.57 -15.44 -1.80
N ARG A 53 -3.43 -14.13 -2.03
CA ARG A 53 -2.16 -13.41 -2.25
C ARG A 53 -1.73 -12.49 -1.10
N GLY A 54 -2.65 -12.11 -0.23
CA GLY A 54 -2.43 -11.23 0.91
C GLY A 54 -3.18 -11.70 2.16
N THR A 55 -2.89 -11.04 3.27
CA THR A 55 -3.52 -11.24 4.57
C THR A 55 -3.79 -9.87 5.19
N VAL A 56 -4.94 -9.72 5.84
CA VAL A 56 -5.22 -8.50 6.61
C VAL A 56 -4.26 -8.41 7.79
N ASP A 57 -3.47 -7.33 7.86
CA ASP A 57 -2.59 -7.03 8.97
C ASP A 57 -2.66 -5.54 9.31
N SER A 58 -3.01 -5.23 10.55
CA SER A 58 -3.17 -3.85 11.05
C SER A 58 -4.06 -2.97 10.16
N GLY A 59 -5.15 -3.53 9.63
CA GLY A 59 -6.09 -2.83 8.74
C GLY A 59 -5.60 -2.66 7.28
N THR A 60 -4.39 -3.11 6.96
CA THR A 60 -3.82 -3.11 5.60
C THR A 60 -3.87 -4.50 4.97
N CYS A 61 -3.75 -4.59 3.65
CA CYS A 61 -3.54 -5.85 2.95
C CYS A 61 -2.03 -6.12 2.79
N LEU A 62 -1.49 -6.99 3.64
CA LEU A 62 -0.09 -7.40 3.61
C LEU A 62 0.09 -8.55 2.60
N GLN A 63 0.98 -8.35 1.63
CA GLN A 63 1.39 -9.37 0.68
C GLN A 63 1.96 -10.60 1.39
N LYS A 64 1.58 -11.79 0.93
CA LYS A 64 2.19 -13.04 1.39
C LYS A 64 3.63 -13.14 0.87
N PRO A 65 4.54 -13.80 1.60
CA PRO A 65 5.93 -13.94 1.19
C PRO A 65 6.06 -14.51 -0.23
N GLY A 66 6.80 -13.80 -1.09
CA GLY A 66 7.05 -14.22 -2.47
C GLY A 66 5.91 -13.99 -3.46
N ILE A 67 4.81 -13.34 -3.04
CA ILE A 67 3.68 -13.01 -3.90
C ILE A 67 3.53 -11.49 -3.96
N SER A 68 3.61 -10.93 -5.17
CA SER A 68 3.35 -9.51 -5.39
C SER A 68 1.86 -9.24 -5.61
N ILE A 69 1.38 -8.14 -5.05
CA ILE A 69 0.10 -7.51 -5.42
C ILE A 69 0.47 -6.21 -6.11
N ASP A 70 0.00 -6.00 -7.34
CA ASP A 70 0.22 -4.75 -8.06
C ASP A 70 -0.68 -3.65 -7.47
N GLY A 71 -0.15 -2.43 -7.34
CA GLY A 71 -0.91 -1.32 -6.76
C GLY A 71 -2.11 -0.89 -7.61
N SER A 72 -1.96 -0.89 -8.93
CA SER A 72 -3.04 -0.55 -9.88
C SER A 72 -4.12 -1.63 -9.88
N GLU A 73 -3.72 -2.90 -9.75
CA GLU A 73 -4.65 -4.00 -9.53
C GLU A 73 -5.42 -3.81 -8.21
N PHE A 74 -4.71 -3.48 -7.13
CA PHE A 74 -5.35 -3.25 -5.82
C PHE A 74 -6.33 -2.08 -5.87
N GLU A 75 -5.97 -0.98 -6.54
CA GLU A 75 -6.85 0.16 -6.81
C GLU A 75 -8.13 -0.25 -7.53
N LEU A 76 -8.01 -1.00 -8.62
CA LEU A 76 -9.18 -1.47 -9.39
C LEU A 76 -10.16 -2.25 -8.50
N TYR A 77 -9.66 -3.17 -7.68
CA TYR A 77 -10.53 -3.95 -6.80
C TYR A 77 -11.06 -3.14 -5.61
N SER A 78 -10.33 -2.11 -5.17
CA SER A 78 -10.82 -1.14 -4.19
C SER A 78 -12.03 -0.39 -4.73
N GLN A 79 -11.96 0.04 -5.99
CA GLN A 79 -13.07 0.69 -6.70
C GLN A 79 -14.27 -0.23 -6.88
N MET A 80 -14.03 -1.51 -7.20
CA MET A 80 -15.10 -2.51 -7.32
C MET A 80 -15.82 -2.74 -5.99
N GLU A 81 -15.08 -3.01 -4.91
CA GLU A 81 -15.66 -3.22 -3.58
C GLU A 81 -16.45 -2.00 -3.11
N ALA A 82 -15.87 -0.82 -3.33
CA ALA A 82 -16.48 0.44 -2.98
C ALA A 82 -17.82 0.68 -3.70
N TYR A 83 -17.88 0.37 -5.00
CA TYR A 83 -19.08 0.52 -5.81
C TYR A 83 -20.14 -0.53 -5.47
N ASP A 84 -19.76 -1.80 -5.37
CA ASP A 84 -20.69 -2.92 -5.21
C ASP A 84 -21.25 -3.01 -3.78
N ASN A 85 -20.46 -2.63 -2.76
CA ASN A 85 -20.79 -2.94 -1.36
C ASN A 85 -20.82 -1.74 -0.40
N MET A 86 -20.22 -0.59 -0.75
CA MET A 86 -20.13 0.57 0.16
C MET A 86 -20.81 1.85 -0.34
N GLY A 87 -21.16 1.91 -1.63
CA GLY A 87 -21.88 3.05 -2.23
C GLY A 87 -21.00 4.28 -2.51
N TYR A 88 -19.68 4.12 -2.59
CA TYR A 88 -18.81 5.21 -3.01
C TYR A 88 -18.83 5.43 -4.52
N THR A 89 -18.55 6.66 -4.94
CA THR A 89 -18.26 6.99 -6.34
C THR A 89 -16.86 6.50 -6.69
N VAL A 90 -16.76 5.67 -7.73
CA VAL A 90 -15.50 5.05 -8.18
C VAL A 90 -14.37 6.05 -8.41
N ASP A 91 -14.66 7.20 -9.01
CA ASP A 91 -13.67 8.26 -9.29
C ASP A 91 -13.06 8.89 -8.02
N LEU A 92 -13.69 8.64 -6.87
CA LEU A 92 -13.23 9.10 -5.57
C LEU A 92 -12.58 7.98 -4.75
N VAL A 93 -12.21 6.86 -5.38
CA VAL A 93 -11.57 5.71 -4.74
C VAL A 93 -10.25 5.39 -5.43
N GLY A 94 -9.20 5.22 -4.64
CA GLY A 94 -7.84 4.94 -5.07
C GLY A 94 -7.16 3.88 -4.18
N ALA A 95 -5.86 3.68 -4.38
CA ALA A 95 -5.03 2.87 -3.50
C ALA A 95 -3.78 3.63 -3.02
N GLY A 96 -3.29 3.21 -1.86
CA GLY A 96 -2.05 3.67 -1.26
C GLY A 96 -1.35 2.54 -0.52
N TYR A 97 -0.30 2.90 0.22
CA TYR A 97 0.54 1.94 0.91
C TYR A 97 0.71 2.27 2.39
N ARG A 98 0.87 1.24 3.22
CA ARG A 98 1.23 1.34 4.64
C ARG A 98 0.26 2.22 5.47
N GLY A 99 -1.02 2.22 5.12
CA GLY A 99 -2.05 3.02 5.81
C GLY A 99 -2.02 4.50 5.43
N SER A 100 -1.46 4.83 4.26
CA SER A 100 -1.38 6.21 3.77
C SER A 100 -1.98 6.35 2.38
N CYS A 101 -2.39 7.58 2.10
CA CYS A 101 -2.86 8.14 0.84
C CYS A 101 -2.16 9.52 0.69
#